data_AF-A0A974USZ9-F1
#
_entry.id   AF-A0A974USZ9-F1
#
_cell.length_a   1.000
_cell.length_b   1.000
_cell.length_c   1.000
_cell.angle_alpha   90.00
_cell.angle_beta   90.00
_cell.angle_gamma   90.00
#
_symmetry.space_group_name_H-M   'P 1'
#
loop_
_entity.id
_entity.type
_entity.pdbx_description
1 polymer ?
#
loop_
_entity_poly.entity_id
_entity_poly.type
_entity_poly.pdbx_seq_one_letter_code
_entity_poly.pdbx_strand_id
1 'polypeptide(L)'
;MRHDAPIPRGFNLLDEPWITVLAHDGQERDVSLLGLFEQAPELVVIGGEVPTQGYAITRLLLAFLHRALDGPADQESWSRLWKLPVLPMDQVRAYADRVRHRFDLFDECVPFFQVAGLRTAKGEVSGLDKIVADVPNGEPLFTTRSAASLTRITAAEAARWLVHVHAFDPSGIKSGAVGDPTVKSGKGYPIGPGWSGQVGGVLAQGRDVRETLLLNLITRDVETYVQVGGQEDLPPWERDSDGATWAEDRPVAGVIQAYTWQTRRVRLEGDRDGVTGVVLANGDRMQPQNRQLVEPHTAWRYSEPQSKKAGRPVYMPRRHDPSRSVWRGLAAMLPSISPRRSSGGDPARFLAPGVLQWLSDLVEEEYLPSDFVVRFRVHGVEYGAQNATYAEILDDLLPLPVVLLRHEHPAAGRTAARAVGDADAAAGCLWRLAENLAQAAGAEPQSGAGAAAQESFYARLEHPYRSWLAGLRPGRDLVEASTAWQRTVRTTCLPIKDALITGAATAAWTGRQVNQRLVNVPLAEVWFNDALRTALPLVYTSVNTPAEAMK
;
A
#
# COMPACT_ATOMS: atom_id res chain seq x y z
N MET A 1 46.39 -6.31 30.55
CA MET A 1 45.47 -5.16 30.47
C MET A 1 45.12 -4.96 29.01
N ARG A 2 43.95 -5.43 28.58
CA ARG A 2 43.44 -5.10 27.25
C ARG A 2 42.94 -3.66 27.33
N HIS A 3 43.43 -2.79 26.46
CA HIS A 3 42.81 -1.49 26.25
C HIS A 3 41.41 -1.74 25.70
N ASP A 4 40.39 -1.53 26.53
CA ASP A 4 39.03 -1.32 26.04
C ASP A 4 39.06 0.00 25.26
N ALA A 5 39.07 -0.11 23.93
CA ALA A 5 38.72 1.03 23.10
C ALA A 5 37.33 1.51 23.54
N PRO A 6 37.09 2.81 23.71
CA PRO A 6 35.77 3.31 24.10
C PRO A 6 34.77 2.81 23.07
N ILE A 7 33.74 2.09 23.54
CA ILE A 7 32.61 1.67 22.71
C ILE A 7 32.05 2.96 22.09
N PRO A 8 31.92 3.05 20.75
CA PRO A 8 31.36 4.23 20.11
C PRO A 8 29.99 4.54 20.73
N ARG A 9 29.76 5.78 21.18
CA ARG A 9 28.47 6.16 21.79
C ARG A 9 27.29 6.08 20.81
N GLY A 10 27.59 6.18 19.52
CA GLY A 10 26.61 6.19 18.44
C GLY A 10 26.05 4.83 18.04
N PHE A 11 25.03 4.89 17.18
CA PHE A 11 24.42 3.73 16.51
C PHE A 11 24.21 4.09 15.04
N ASN A 12 25.21 3.79 14.19
CA ASN A 12 25.19 4.20 12.78
C ASN A 12 24.43 3.17 11.93
N LEU A 13 23.30 3.60 11.37
CA LEU A 13 22.36 2.76 10.61
C LEU A 13 22.94 2.19 9.30
N LEU A 14 24.08 2.71 8.83
CA LEU A 14 24.78 2.16 7.68
C LEU A 14 25.44 0.80 7.98
N ASP A 15 25.97 0.63 9.20
CA ASP A 15 26.81 -0.51 9.57
C ASP A 15 26.18 -1.38 10.67
N GLU A 16 25.40 -0.79 11.57
CA GLU A 16 24.75 -1.50 12.66
C GLU A 16 23.47 -2.21 12.16
N PRO A 17 23.17 -3.43 12.65
CA PRO A 17 21.97 -4.17 12.23
C PRO A 17 20.71 -3.55 12.83
N TRP A 18 19.76 -3.18 11.98
CA TRP A 18 18.48 -2.59 12.39
C TRP A 18 17.32 -2.85 11.43
N ILE A 19 17.58 -3.34 10.22
CA ILE A 19 16.53 -3.66 9.25
C ILE A 19 16.20 -5.14 9.38
N THR A 20 14.98 -5.44 9.81
CA THR A 20 14.49 -6.82 9.89
C THR A 20 14.19 -7.36 8.50
N VAL A 21 14.77 -8.50 8.17
CA VAL A 21 14.62 -9.15 6.86
C VAL A 21 14.35 -10.64 7.03
N LEU A 22 13.60 -11.21 6.09
CA LEU A 22 13.44 -12.65 5.95
C LEU A 22 14.35 -13.16 4.83
N ALA A 23 15.19 -14.14 5.11
CA ALA A 23 16.06 -14.78 4.12
C ALA A 23 15.40 -16.01 3.47
N HIS A 24 16.00 -16.52 2.38
CA HIS A 24 15.48 -17.71 1.67
C HIS A 24 15.50 -19.00 2.49
N ASP A 25 16.32 -19.06 3.54
CA ASP A 25 16.35 -20.16 4.51
C ASP A 25 15.21 -20.09 5.55
N GLY A 26 14.35 -19.06 5.46
CA GLY A 26 13.24 -18.82 6.37
C GLY A 26 13.65 -18.17 7.69
N GLN A 27 14.92 -17.79 7.87
CA GLN A 27 15.39 -17.11 9.06
C GLN A 27 15.08 -15.61 8.99
N GLU A 28 14.55 -15.09 10.08
CA GLU A 28 14.43 -13.66 10.33
C GLU A 28 15.69 -13.16 11.03
N ARG A 29 16.26 -12.05 10.55
CA ARG A 29 17.42 -11.42 11.18
C ARG A 29 17.44 -9.93 10.90
N ASP A 30 18.13 -9.20 11.78
CA ASP A 30 18.41 -7.78 11.56
C ASP A 30 19.74 -7.63 10.80
N VAL A 31 19.73 -6.79 9.76
CA VAL A 31 20.91 -6.41 8.97
C VAL A 31 21.06 -4.89 8.93
N SER A 32 22.26 -4.42 8.62
CA SER A 32 22.50 -2.99 8.42
C SER A 32 22.03 -2.53 7.03
N LEU A 33 21.98 -1.22 6.79
CA LEU A 33 21.60 -0.70 5.47
C LEU A 33 22.58 -1.17 4.38
N LEU A 34 23.89 -1.12 4.64
CA LEU A 34 24.89 -1.63 3.68
C LEU A 34 24.84 -3.16 3.56
N GLY A 35 24.67 -3.86 4.68
CA GLY A 35 24.54 -5.31 4.71
C GLY A 35 23.33 -5.82 3.93
N LEU A 36 22.21 -5.08 3.95
CA LEU A 36 21.02 -5.36 3.15
C LEU A 36 21.31 -5.25 1.66
N PHE A 37 21.97 -4.17 1.21
CA PHE A 37 22.28 -4.01 -0.22
C PHE A 37 23.26 -5.07 -0.72
N GLU A 38 24.24 -5.45 0.09
CA GLU A 38 25.23 -6.48 -0.23
C GLU A 38 24.60 -7.86 -0.36
N GLN A 39 23.68 -8.21 0.55
CA GLN A 39 23.01 -9.51 0.59
C GLN A 39 21.63 -9.50 -0.10
N ALA A 40 21.25 -8.44 -0.82
CA ALA A 40 19.91 -8.26 -1.36
C ALA A 40 19.35 -9.46 -2.18
N PRO A 41 20.16 -10.22 -2.95
CA PRO A 41 19.69 -11.42 -3.65
C PRO A 41 19.40 -12.63 -2.74
N GLU A 42 19.84 -12.61 -1.48
CA GLU A 42 19.65 -13.70 -0.49
C GLU A 42 18.42 -13.46 0.40
N LEU A 43 17.84 -12.27 0.31
CA LEU A 43 16.76 -11.78 1.15
C LEU A 43 15.45 -11.81 0.36
N VAL A 44 14.39 -12.31 0.97
CA VAL A 44 13.05 -12.43 0.36
C VAL A 44 12.26 -11.13 0.52
N VAL A 45 12.25 -10.59 1.74
CA VAL A 45 11.37 -9.46 2.08
C VAL A 45 11.93 -8.62 3.22
N ILE A 46 11.67 -7.31 3.14
CA ILE A 46 11.93 -6.34 4.20
C ILE A 46 10.71 -6.31 5.12
N GLY A 47 10.94 -6.53 6.41
CA GLY A 47 9.92 -6.63 7.44
C GLY A 47 10.07 -5.56 8.51
N GLY A 48 9.70 -5.94 9.73
CA GLY A 48 9.65 -5.10 10.91
C GLY A 48 8.55 -5.56 11.86
N GLU A 49 8.31 -4.82 12.94
CA GLU A 49 7.27 -5.17 13.92
C GLU A 49 5.86 -5.13 13.31
N VAL A 50 5.65 -4.28 12.30
CA VAL A 50 4.41 -4.20 11.53
C VAL A 50 4.70 -4.08 10.02
N PRO A 51 3.82 -4.58 9.13
CA PRO A 51 4.09 -4.58 7.68
C PRO A 51 4.37 -3.20 7.06
N THR A 52 3.80 -2.12 7.62
CA THR A 52 4.01 -0.75 7.16
C THR A 52 5.43 -0.23 7.38
N GLN A 53 6.19 -0.83 8.31
CA GLN A 53 7.62 -0.52 8.44
C GLN A 53 8.40 -1.00 7.21
N GLY A 54 8.15 -2.22 6.73
CA GLY A 54 8.77 -2.74 5.52
C GLY A 54 8.53 -1.83 4.30
N TYR A 55 7.32 -1.27 4.17
CA TYR A 55 7.00 -0.29 3.13
C TYR A 55 7.81 1.02 3.29
N ALA A 56 7.85 1.59 4.49
CA ALA A 56 8.57 2.83 4.75
C ALA A 56 10.08 2.68 4.56
N ILE A 57 10.66 1.57 5.05
CA ILE A 57 12.07 1.24 4.89
C ILE A 57 12.40 0.98 3.41
N THR A 58 11.55 0.29 2.66
CA THR A 58 11.76 0.12 1.21
C THR A 58 11.87 1.47 0.50
N ARG A 59 10.99 2.43 0.82
CA ARG A 59 11.05 3.80 0.26
C ARG A 59 12.33 4.54 0.68
N LEU A 60 12.75 4.41 1.93
CA LEU A 60 14.04 4.94 2.41
C LEU A 60 15.22 4.38 1.59
N LEU A 61 15.23 3.07 1.35
CA LEU A 61 16.27 2.39 0.56
C LEU A 61 16.25 2.82 -0.90
N LEU A 62 15.06 3.01 -1.50
CA LEU A 62 14.93 3.53 -2.86
C LEU A 62 15.46 4.97 -2.97
N ALA A 63 15.14 5.83 -1.99
CA ALA A 63 15.69 7.17 -1.92
C ALA A 63 17.23 7.13 -1.82
N PHE A 64 17.78 6.26 -0.97
CA PHE A 64 19.23 6.06 -0.87
C PHE A 64 19.84 5.60 -2.20
N LEU A 65 19.25 4.59 -2.86
CA LEU A 65 19.75 4.07 -4.13
C LEU A 65 19.69 5.10 -5.26
N HIS A 66 18.61 5.87 -5.39
CA HIS A 66 18.53 6.92 -6.39
C HIS A 66 19.67 7.94 -6.27
N ARG A 67 20.06 8.27 -5.03
CA ARG A 67 21.16 9.20 -4.75
C ARG A 67 22.53 8.55 -4.90
N ALA A 68 22.69 7.30 -4.47
CA ALA A 68 23.94 6.56 -4.58
C ALA A 68 24.33 6.26 -6.04
N LEU A 69 23.35 5.95 -6.88
CA LEU A 69 23.56 5.64 -8.29
C LEU A 69 23.49 6.86 -9.20
N ASP A 70 23.07 8.02 -8.66
CA ASP A 70 22.67 9.19 -9.43
C ASP A 70 21.75 8.83 -10.62
N GLY A 71 20.75 7.99 -10.36
CA GLY A 71 19.96 7.41 -11.44
C GLY A 71 18.92 6.39 -10.99
N PRO A 72 18.49 5.49 -11.89
CA PRO A 72 18.95 5.33 -13.27
C PRO A 72 18.45 6.48 -14.17
N ALA A 73 19.24 6.88 -15.16
CA ALA A 73 18.88 7.97 -16.07
C ALA A 73 17.71 7.59 -17.00
N ASP A 74 17.81 6.39 -17.58
CA ASP A 74 16.90 5.85 -18.58
C ASP A 74 16.71 4.34 -18.41
N GLN A 75 15.79 3.77 -19.19
CA GLN A 75 15.47 2.34 -19.17
C GLN A 75 16.66 1.45 -19.57
N GLU A 76 17.56 1.92 -20.43
CA GLU A 76 18.75 1.17 -20.80
C GLU A 76 19.71 1.03 -19.61
N SER A 77 19.92 2.13 -18.87
CA SER A 77 20.70 2.15 -17.63
C SER A 77 20.08 1.26 -16.56
N TRP A 78 18.75 1.28 -16.44
CA TRP A 78 18.03 0.34 -15.58
C TRP A 78 18.25 -1.11 -16.00
N SER A 79 18.17 -1.41 -17.31
CA SER A 79 18.38 -2.77 -17.83
C SER A 79 19.77 -3.31 -17.52
N ARG A 80 20.81 -2.45 -17.58
CA ARG A 80 22.17 -2.83 -17.18
C ARG A 80 22.20 -3.24 -15.71
N LEU A 81 21.56 -2.50 -14.81
CA LEU A 81 21.44 -2.87 -13.38
C LEU A 81 20.66 -4.18 -13.19
N TRP A 82 19.55 -4.35 -13.92
CA TRP A 82 18.72 -5.56 -13.87
C TRP A 82 19.46 -6.83 -14.27
N LYS A 83 20.49 -6.74 -15.13
CA LYS A 83 21.32 -7.87 -15.55
C LYS A 83 22.43 -8.23 -14.58
N LEU A 84 22.83 -7.33 -13.68
CA LEU A 84 23.87 -7.60 -12.67
C LEU A 84 23.34 -8.54 -11.59
N PRO A 85 24.09 -9.55 -11.13
CA PRO A 85 23.61 -10.46 -10.08
C PRO A 85 23.45 -9.78 -8.71
N VAL A 86 24.16 -8.68 -8.47
CA VAL A 86 24.20 -7.91 -7.22
C VAL A 86 24.01 -6.43 -7.50
N LEU A 87 23.68 -5.64 -6.46
CA LEU A 87 23.67 -4.19 -6.56
C LEU A 87 25.10 -3.64 -6.71
N PRO A 88 25.31 -2.49 -7.38
CA PRO A 88 26.64 -1.91 -7.59
C PRO A 88 27.19 -1.30 -6.29
N MET A 89 27.75 -2.15 -5.44
CA MET A 89 28.15 -1.79 -4.07
C MET A 89 29.24 -0.71 -3.99
N ASP A 90 30.09 -0.55 -5.00
CA ASP A 90 31.12 0.49 -4.99
C ASP A 90 30.52 1.90 -4.97
N GLN A 91 29.46 2.13 -5.78
CA GLN A 91 28.72 3.40 -5.79
C GLN A 91 27.94 3.60 -4.50
N VAL A 92 27.30 2.53 -4.00
CA VAL A 92 26.57 2.52 -2.73
C VAL A 92 27.49 2.89 -1.56
N ARG A 93 28.67 2.27 -1.45
CA ARG A 93 29.65 2.54 -0.39
C ARG A 93 30.24 3.94 -0.50
N ALA A 94 30.60 4.38 -1.71
CA ALA A 94 31.11 5.73 -1.92
C ALA A 94 30.10 6.81 -1.51
N TYR A 95 28.82 6.60 -1.80
CA TYR A 95 27.76 7.49 -1.34
C TYR A 95 27.55 7.39 0.18
N ALA A 96 27.51 6.18 0.74
CA ALA A 96 27.38 5.96 2.17
C ALA A 96 28.46 6.70 2.97
N ASP A 97 29.72 6.66 2.52
CA ASP A 97 30.83 7.36 3.18
C ASP A 97 30.65 8.89 3.16
N ARG A 98 30.10 9.45 2.08
CA ARG A 98 29.78 10.88 2.02
C ARG A 98 28.72 11.30 3.03
N VAL A 99 27.69 10.47 3.22
CA VAL A 99 26.54 10.80 4.08
C VAL A 99 26.61 10.19 5.47
N ARG A 100 27.67 9.42 5.79
CA ARG A 100 27.83 8.64 7.03
C ARG A 100 27.55 9.42 8.31
N HIS A 101 27.99 10.68 8.34
CA HIS A 101 27.79 11.59 9.47
C HIS A 101 26.31 11.92 9.77
N ARG A 102 25.37 11.58 8.87
CA ARG A 102 23.93 11.83 9.02
C ARG A 102 23.12 10.59 9.35
N PHE A 103 23.77 9.44 9.49
CA PHE A 103 23.14 8.13 9.71
C PHE A 103 23.36 7.58 11.13
N ASP A 104 24.00 8.33 12.02
CA ASP A 104 24.03 8.00 13.44
C ASP A 104 22.71 8.41 14.10
N LEU A 105 22.05 7.45 14.74
CA LEU A 105 20.76 7.63 15.40
C LEU A 105 20.85 8.59 16.59
N PHE A 106 22.03 8.68 17.23
CA PHE A 106 22.24 9.43 18.47
C PHE A 106 23.32 10.50 18.34
N ASP A 107 23.61 10.97 17.12
CA ASP A 107 24.51 12.11 16.93
C ASP A 107 24.02 13.34 17.71
N GLU A 108 24.93 14.05 18.36
CA GLU A 108 24.59 15.17 19.24
C GLU A 108 24.03 16.39 18.47
N CYS A 109 24.34 16.50 17.18
CA CYS A 109 24.04 17.68 16.36
C CYS A 109 23.10 17.35 15.19
N VAL A 110 23.33 16.23 14.51
CA VAL A 110 22.66 15.84 13.27
C VAL A 110 22.11 14.39 13.32
N PRO A 111 21.37 14.02 14.39
CA PRO A 111 20.87 12.66 14.55
C PRO A 111 19.94 12.30 13.39
N PHE A 112 20.07 11.07 12.89
CA PHE A 112 19.28 10.57 11.77
C PHE A 112 17.78 10.81 12.01
N PHE A 113 17.10 11.45 11.05
CA PHE A 113 15.65 11.73 11.04
C PHE A 113 15.12 12.48 12.28
N GLN A 114 16.00 13.15 13.03
CA GLN A 114 15.65 13.79 14.29
C GLN A 114 16.09 15.24 14.33
N VAL A 115 15.51 15.98 15.27
CA VAL A 115 15.92 17.35 15.61
C VAL A 115 16.62 17.29 16.97
N ALA A 116 17.95 17.41 16.97
CA ALA A 116 18.78 17.23 18.18
C ALA A 116 18.29 18.04 19.40
N GLY A 117 17.93 19.31 19.18
CA GLY A 117 17.47 20.23 20.24
C GLY A 117 15.96 20.21 20.54
N LEU A 118 15.20 19.25 20.01
CA LEU A 118 13.73 19.27 20.12
C LEU A 118 13.26 19.05 21.55
N ARG A 119 12.50 19.99 22.08
CA ARG A 119 11.95 19.92 23.45
C ARG A 119 10.62 20.61 23.55
N THR A 120 9.83 20.22 24.55
CA THR A 120 8.66 20.97 24.97
C THR A 120 9.07 22.08 25.95
N ALA A 121 8.19 23.06 26.18
CA ALA A 121 8.45 24.15 27.11
C ALA A 121 8.73 23.66 28.55
N LYS A 122 8.16 22.50 28.93
CA LYS A 122 8.30 21.89 30.25
C LYS A 122 9.36 20.78 30.32
N GLY A 123 10.01 20.45 29.20
CA GLY A 123 10.95 19.31 29.14
C GLY A 123 10.27 17.94 29.22
N GLU A 124 8.96 17.88 28.97
CA GLU A 124 8.19 16.63 28.95
C GLU A 124 8.64 15.71 27.81
N VAL A 125 8.89 14.44 28.16
CA VAL A 125 9.16 13.33 27.24
C VAL A 125 8.00 12.35 27.33
N SER A 126 7.46 11.93 26.18
CA SER A 126 6.36 10.96 26.13
C SER A 126 6.89 9.53 26.13
N GLY A 127 6.04 8.58 26.53
CA GLY A 127 6.31 7.15 26.40
C GLY A 127 6.35 6.70 24.94
N LEU A 128 6.83 5.47 24.74
CA LEU A 128 6.99 4.86 23.41
C LEU A 128 5.66 4.50 22.73
N ASP A 129 4.54 4.50 23.47
CA ASP A 129 3.17 4.36 22.94
C ASP A 129 2.83 5.43 21.89
N LYS A 130 3.59 6.52 21.81
CA LYS A 130 3.43 7.55 20.78
C LYS A 130 3.95 7.18 19.40
N ILE A 131 4.85 6.20 19.29
CA ILE A 131 5.48 5.83 18.01
C ILE A 131 5.23 4.38 17.62
N VAL A 132 4.95 3.52 18.59
CA VAL A 132 4.64 2.10 18.42
C VAL A 132 3.19 1.95 17.95
N ALA A 133 2.99 1.50 16.70
CA ALA A 133 1.68 1.52 16.06
C ALA A 133 0.72 0.42 16.54
N ASP A 134 1.25 -0.71 17.02
CA ASP A 134 0.52 -1.86 17.56
C ASP A 134 0.15 -1.70 19.06
N VAL A 135 0.27 -0.48 19.60
CA VAL A 135 -0.17 -0.11 20.95
C VAL A 135 -1.05 1.13 20.82
N PRO A 136 -2.38 0.99 20.82
CA PRO A 136 -3.25 2.15 20.73
C PRO A 136 -3.13 2.99 22.01
N ASN A 137 -3.02 4.32 21.85
CA ASN A 137 -2.90 5.28 22.95
C ASN A 137 -4.04 5.07 23.98
N GLY A 138 -3.69 4.69 25.21
CA GLY A 138 -4.66 4.53 26.31
C GLY A 138 -5.39 3.19 26.34
N GLU A 139 -5.08 2.25 25.43
CA GLU A 139 -5.73 0.93 25.31
C GLU A 139 -4.69 -0.20 25.44
N PRO A 140 -4.05 -0.37 26.61
CA PRO A 140 -2.90 -1.27 26.81
C PRO A 140 -3.25 -2.77 26.70
N LEU A 141 -4.52 -3.12 26.54
CA LEU A 141 -5.00 -4.50 26.42
C LEU A 141 -5.13 -4.99 24.96
N PHE A 142 -4.98 -4.10 23.97
CA PHE A 142 -5.08 -4.42 22.54
C PHE A 142 -3.71 -4.51 21.86
N THR A 143 -2.68 -4.94 22.60
CA THR A 143 -1.34 -5.19 22.08
C THR A 143 -0.86 -6.58 22.49
N THR A 144 -0.09 -7.23 21.62
CA THR A 144 0.65 -8.46 21.95
C THR A 144 1.95 -8.17 22.72
N ARG A 145 2.32 -6.88 22.84
CA ARG A 145 3.51 -6.45 23.58
C ARG A 145 3.23 -6.43 25.08
N SER A 146 4.22 -6.87 25.86
CA SER A 146 4.14 -6.70 27.32
C SER A 146 4.31 -5.23 27.69
N ALA A 147 3.69 -4.79 28.79
CA ALA A 147 3.91 -3.43 29.30
C ALA A 147 5.41 -3.13 29.57
N ALA A 148 6.19 -4.15 29.94
CA ALA A 148 7.64 -4.03 30.10
C ALA A 148 8.35 -3.72 28.76
N SER A 149 7.86 -4.25 27.64
CA SER A 149 8.38 -4.03 26.29
C SER A 149 8.14 -2.60 25.74
N LEU A 150 7.42 -1.75 26.48
CA LEU A 150 7.22 -0.33 26.19
C LEU A 150 7.99 0.60 27.12
N THR A 151 8.66 0.05 28.14
CA THR A 151 9.53 0.85 29.03
C THR A 151 10.87 1.17 28.38
N ARG A 152 11.36 0.27 27.53
CA ARG A 152 12.60 0.41 26.77
C ARG A 152 12.52 -0.45 25.51
N ILE A 153 12.94 0.11 24.38
CA ILE A 153 13.17 -0.62 23.12
C ILE A 153 14.64 -0.53 22.72
N THR A 154 15.10 -1.44 21.86
CA THR A 154 16.47 -1.40 21.33
C THR A 154 16.66 -0.21 20.39
N ALA A 155 17.90 0.21 20.16
CA ALA A 155 18.21 1.25 19.15
C ALA A 155 17.74 0.83 17.74
N ALA A 156 17.89 -0.45 17.39
CA ALA A 156 17.41 -1.03 16.14
C ALA A 156 15.88 -0.86 15.96
N GLU A 157 15.10 -1.25 16.97
CA GLU A 157 13.64 -1.09 16.95
C GLU A 157 13.23 0.39 16.93
N ALA A 158 13.92 1.24 17.69
CA ALA A 158 13.67 2.67 17.69
C ALA A 158 13.92 3.32 16.31
N ALA A 159 14.95 2.88 15.58
CA ALA A 159 15.22 3.33 14.22
C ALA A 159 14.10 2.96 13.25
N ARG A 160 13.56 1.73 13.34
CA ARG A 160 12.42 1.27 12.52
C ARG A 160 11.16 2.11 12.81
N TRP A 161 10.84 2.33 14.09
CA TRP A 161 9.71 3.17 14.47
C TRP A 161 9.89 4.63 14.09
N LEU A 162 11.11 5.16 14.14
CA LEU A 162 11.42 6.52 13.72
C LEU A 162 11.10 6.70 12.23
N VAL A 163 11.57 5.81 11.36
CA VAL A 163 11.24 5.83 9.93
C VAL A 163 9.74 5.70 9.71
N HIS A 164 9.07 4.80 10.45
CA HIS A 164 7.63 4.61 10.37
C HIS A 164 6.82 5.84 10.76
N VAL A 165 7.20 6.57 11.81
CA VAL A 165 6.48 7.76 12.30
C VAL A 165 6.43 8.86 11.25
N HIS A 166 7.52 9.08 10.52
CA HIS A 166 7.52 10.03 9.41
C HIS A 166 6.55 9.61 8.30
N ALA A 167 6.37 8.31 8.09
CA ALA A 167 5.55 7.76 7.01
C ALA A 167 4.05 7.61 7.38
N PHE A 168 3.73 7.14 8.58
CA PHE A 168 2.39 6.62 8.93
C PHE A 168 1.81 7.16 10.25
N ASP A 169 2.46 8.09 10.93
CA ASP A 169 1.92 8.59 12.21
C ASP A 169 0.52 9.24 12.07
N PRO A 170 -0.43 8.99 12.99
CA PRO A 170 -1.78 9.56 12.93
C PRO A 170 -1.81 11.06 13.15
N SER A 171 -2.90 11.70 12.74
CA SER A 171 -3.18 13.14 12.86
C SER A 171 -3.67 13.57 14.26
N GLY A 172 -3.19 12.95 15.33
CA GLY A 172 -3.53 13.34 16.71
C GLY A 172 -2.88 14.67 17.13
N ILE A 173 -3.28 15.20 18.29
CA ILE A 173 -2.57 16.33 18.93
C ILE A 173 -1.16 15.87 19.29
N LYS A 174 -0.15 16.67 18.92
CA LYS A 174 1.27 16.42 19.17
C LYS A 174 1.83 17.36 20.23
N SER A 175 3.03 17.04 20.73
CA SER A 175 3.73 17.88 21.68
C SER A 175 4.10 19.22 21.05
N GLY A 176 3.91 20.32 21.79
CA GLY A 176 4.30 21.65 21.32
C GLY A 176 5.80 21.85 21.44
N ALA A 177 6.49 21.86 20.30
CA ALA A 177 7.93 22.08 20.25
C ALA A 177 8.29 23.55 20.50
N VAL A 178 9.32 23.80 21.30
CA VAL A 178 9.88 25.15 21.45
C VAL A 178 10.49 25.59 20.12
N GLY A 179 10.10 26.78 19.67
CA GLY A 179 10.51 27.33 18.38
C GLY A 179 9.51 27.12 17.25
N ASP A 180 8.46 26.31 17.45
CA ASP A 180 7.34 26.21 16.51
C ASP A 180 6.31 27.34 16.78
N PRO A 181 6.15 28.31 15.86
CA PRO A 181 5.24 29.45 16.04
C PRO A 181 3.75 29.07 15.99
N THR A 182 3.43 27.85 15.54
CA THR A 182 2.05 27.37 15.43
C THR A 182 1.53 26.73 16.73
N VAL A 183 2.42 26.51 17.71
CA VAL A 183 2.09 25.92 19.00
C VAL A 183 1.14 26.81 19.79
N LYS A 184 0.07 26.21 20.29
CA LYS A 184 -0.90 26.89 21.17
C LYS A 184 -1.06 26.07 22.44
N SER A 185 -0.87 26.72 23.59
CA SER A 185 -0.99 26.08 24.91
C SER A 185 -0.13 24.82 25.07
N GLY A 186 1.11 24.85 24.54
CA GLY A 186 2.04 23.72 24.61
C GLY A 186 1.68 22.53 23.70
N LYS A 187 0.77 22.70 22.75
CA LYS A 187 0.28 21.65 21.86
C LYS A 187 0.47 22.02 20.39
N GLY A 188 0.87 21.04 19.58
CA GLY A 188 0.78 21.05 18.13
C GLY A 188 -0.56 20.47 17.69
N TYR A 189 -1.37 21.25 16.99
CA TYR A 189 -2.69 20.80 16.53
C TYR A 189 -2.59 19.94 15.26
N PRO A 190 -3.58 19.08 14.98
CA PRO A 190 -3.57 18.16 13.84
C PRO A 190 -3.23 18.82 12.49
N ILE A 191 -2.26 18.24 11.76
CA ILE A 191 -1.87 18.67 10.39
C ILE A 191 -2.16 17.61 9.31
N GLY A 192 -2.70 16.46 9.71
CA GLY A 192 -2.87 15.28 8.86
C GLY A 192 -1.92 14.14 9.24
N PRO A 193 -2.22 12.92 8.75
CA PRO A 193 -1.34 11.77 8.95
C PRO A 193 0.00 11.91 8.20
N GLY A 194 0.94 11.03 8.51
CA GLY A 194 2.15 10.80 7.71
C GLY A 194 1.83 10.61 6.22
N TRP A 195 2.76 11.00 5.34
CA TRP A 195 2.50 10.99 3.90
C TRP A 195 2.10 9.60 3.37
N SER A 196 2.83 8.55 3.76
CA SER A 196 2.53 7.18 3.32
C SER A 196 1.19 6.67 3.88
N GLY A 197 0.79 7.16 5.05
CA GLY A 197 -0.54 6.88 5.62
C GLY A 197 -1.71 7.47 4.84
N GLN A 198 -1.46 8.49 4.01
CA GLN A 198 -2.50 9.09 3.19
C GLN A 198 -2.70 8.36 1.85
N VAL A 199 -1.83 7.40 1.49
CA VAL A 199 -1.84 6.72 0.20
C VAL A 199 -2.27 5.26 0.31
N GLY A 200 -2.76 4.68 -0.79
CA GLY A 200 -2.93 3.24 -0.90
C GLY A 200 -1.65 2.64 -1.47
N GLY A 201 -0.69 2.34 -0.59
CA GLY A 201 0.65 1.86 -0.94
C GLY A 201 0.63 0.61 -1.81
N VAL A 202 1.42 0.62 -2.89
CA VAL A 202 1.64 -0.50 -3.82
C VAL A 202 3.13 -0.56 -4.15
N LEU A 203 3.79 -1.66 -3.79
CA LEU A 203 5.18 -1.95 -4.17
C LEU A 203 5.23 -3.14 -5.12
N ALA A 204 6.10 -3.08 -6.12
CA ALA A 204 6.45 -4.25 -6.90
C ALA A 204 7.42 -5.14 -6.10
N GLN A 205 7.09 -6.41 -5.92
CA GLN A 205 7.92 -7.39 -5.22
C GLN A 205 8.38 -8.46 -6.19
N GLY A 206 9.70 -8.64 -6.24
CA GLY A 206 10.37 -9.66 -7.04
C GLY A 206 10.49 -11.00 -6.30
N ARG A 207 11.47 -11.80 -6.71
CA ARG A 207 11.86 -13.05 -6.03
C ARG A 207 12.68 -12.81 -4.76
N ASP A 208 13.43 -11.72 -4.76
CA ASP A 208 14.32 -11.29 -3.70
C ASP A 208 14.27 -9.75 -3.52
N VAL A 209 14.98 -9.23 -2.53
CA VAL A 209 15.05 -7.80 -2.21
C VAL A 209 15.76 -7.01 -3.31
N ARG A 210 16.75 -7.60 -4.01
CA ARG A 210 17.41 -6.93 -5.15
C ARG A 210 16.39 -6.65 -6.25
N GLU A 211 15.64 -7.67 -6.69
CA GLU A 211 14.61 -7.51 -7.70
C GLU A 211 13.52 -6.54 -7.23
N THR A 212 13.10 -6.65 -5.96
CA THR A 212 12.13 -5.73 -5.36
C THR A 212 12.61 -4.28 -5.47
N LEU A 213 13.85 -3.98 -5.08
CA LEU A 213 14.41 -2.63 -5.19
C LEU A 213 14.45 -2.16 -6.65
N LEU A 214 14.97 -2.99 -7.57
CA LEU A 214 15.10 -2.60 -8.98
C LEU A 214 13.73 -2.41 -9.67
N LEU A 215 12.73 -3.23 -9.36
CA LEU A 215 11.37 -3.08 -9.93
C LEU A 215 10.69 -1.77 -9.49
N ASN A 216 11.07 -1.19 -8.35
CA ASN A 216 10.57 0.11 -7.88
C ASN A 216 11.54 1.28 -8.13
N LEU A 217 12.70 1.03 -8.76
CA LEU A 217 13.73 2.03 -9.04
C LEU A 217 13.47 2.70 -10.40
N ILE A 218 12.49 3.61 -10.42
CA ILE A 218 11.97 4.28 -11.63
C ILE A 218 13.01 5.25 -12.22
N THR A 219 13.12 5.30 -13.54
CA THR A 219 14.10 6.11 -14.27
C THR A 219 13.72 7.60 -14.30
N ARG A 220 14.68 8.47 -14.65
CA ARG A 220 14.46 9.93 -14.71
C ARG A 220 13.75 10.37 -15.99
N ASP A 221 13.92 9.65 -17.09
CA ASP A 221 13.36 9.96 -18.41
C ASP A 221 11.83 9.83 -18.52
N VAL A 222 11.13 9.42 -17.44
CA VAL A 222 9.67 9.24 -17.41
C VAL A 222 8.91 10.37 -16.69
N GLU A 223 9.45 11.60 -16.70
CA GLU A 223 8.88 12.80 -16.04
C GLU A 223 7.42 13.10 -16.41
N THR A 224 6.96 12.58 -17.56
CA THR A 224 5.57 12.68 -18.00
C THR A 224 4.56 12.08 -17.01
N TYR A 225 4.99 11.12 -16.19
CA TYR A 225 4.14 10.53 -15.16
C TYR A 225 4.82 10.32 -13.81
N VAL A 226 6.16 10.31 -13.70
CA VAL A 226 6.90 10.27 -12.43
C VAL A 226 8.11 11.22 -12.48
N GLN A 227 8.21 12.14 -11.53
CA GLN A 227 9.30 13.11 -11.39
C GLN A 227 10.26 12.69 -10.28
N VAL A 228 11.42 12.15 -10.66
CA VAL A 228 12.43 11.63 -9.75
C VAL A 228 13.81 12.21 -10.09
N GLY A 229 14.56 12.61 -9.07
CA GLY A 229 15.86 13.23 -9.23
C GLY A 229 15.78 14.73 -9.54
N GLY A 230 16.89 15.28 -10.04
CA GLY A 230 17.10 16.72 -10.13
C GLY A 230 17.83 17.29 -8.90
N GLN A 231 18.17 18.59 -8.98
CA GLN A 231 18.98 19.25 -7.94
C GLN A 231 18.23 19.43 -6.62
N GLU A 232 16.91 19.60 -6.67
CA GLU A 232 16.07 19.89 -5.51
C GLU A 232 15.40 18.63 -4.90
N ASP A 233 15.42 17.48 -5.59
CA ASP A 233 14.88 16.21 -5.10
C ASP A 233 15.88 15.51 -4.17
N LEU A 234 16.06 16.09 -2.99
CA LEU A 234 17.03 15.68 -1.99
C LEU A 234 16.37 14.99 -0.80
N PRO A 235 16.96 13.90 -0.28
CA PRO A 235 16.56 13.34 1.00
C PRO A 235 16.99 14.25 2.16
N PRO A 236 16.39 14.11 3.37
CA PRO A 236 16.69 14.98 4.52
C PRO A 236 18.16 14.94 4.99
N TRP A 237 18.87 13.83 4.75
CA TRP A 237 20.30 13.72 5.11
C TRP A 237 21.24 14.42 4.13
N GLU A 238 20.76 14.94 2.99
CA GLU A 238 21.58 15.74 2.06
C GLU A 238 21.34 17.25 2.15
N ARG A 239 20.42 17.68 3.02
CA ARG A 239 20.11 19.09 3.28
C ARG A 239 20.39 19.44 4.74
N ASP A 240 20.31 20.74 5.04
CA ASP A 240 20.41 21.22 6.41
C ASP A 240 19.38 20.52 7.31
N SER A 241 19.82 20.19 8.54
CA SER A 241 18.98 19.56 9.55
C SER A 241 17.77 20.43 9.86
N ASP A 242 16.60 19.78 9.97
CA ASP A 242 15.38 20.49 10.32
C ASP A 242 15.45 21.03 11.76
N GLY A 243 14.79 22.16 11.97
CA GLY A 243 14.48 22.68 13.31
C GLY A 243 13.08 22.27 13.77
N ALA A 244 12.62 22.90 14.85
CA ALA A 244 11.25 22.74 15.36
C ALA A 244 10.18 23.34 14.42
N THR A 245 10.56 24.26 13.53
CA THR A 245 9.65 24.87 12.57
C THR A 245 9.28 23.89 11.45
N TRP A 246 8.07 24.08 10.93
CA TRP A 246 7.55 23.29 9.82
C TRP A 246 6.72 24.17 8.89
N ALA A 247 6.54 23.70 7.66
CA ALA A 247 5.81 24.41 6.61
C ALA A 247 4.54 23.65 6.19
N GLU A 248 3.46 24.40 5.97
CA GLU A 248 2.18 23.84 5.52
C GLU A 248 2.20 23.44 4.03
N ASP A 249 2.91 24.21 3.21
CA ASP A 249 2.95 24.06 1.75
C ASP A 249 4.39 23.95 1.23
N ARG A 250 5.26 23.20 1.93
CA ARG A 250 6.63 22.95 1.46
C ARG A 250 6.58 22.33 0.05
N PRO A 251 7.31 22.88 -0.94
CA PRO A 251 7.38 22.28 -2.26
C PRO A 251 7.89 20.83 -2.19
N VAL A 252 7.24 19.95 -2.96
CA VAL A 252 7.69 18.56 -3.16
C VAL A 252 8.38 18.51 -4.51
N ALA A 253 9.71 18.45 -4.50
CA ALA A 253 10.53 18.53 -5.70
C ALA A 253 10.54 17.23 -6.52
N GLY A 254 10.40 16.08 -5.85
CA GLY A 254 10.39 14.79 -6.53
C GLY A 254 10.12 13.60 -5.61
N VAL A 255 10.27 12.41 -6.19
CA VAL A 255 10.02 11.13 -5.55
C VAL A 255 10.96 10.88 -4.35
N ILE A 256 12.24 11.24 -4.43
CA ILE A 256 13.23 10.96 -3.38
C ILE A 256 12.83 11.69 -2.09
N GLN A 257 12.42 12.95 -2.22
CA GLN A 257 11.91 13.76 -1.13
C GLN A 257 10.58 13.21 -0.60
N ALA A 258 9.67 12.74 -1.47
CA ALA A 258 8.40 12.14 -1.05
C ALA A 258 8.57 10.79 -0.35
N TYR A 259 9.61 10.03 -0.67
CA TYR A 259 9.96 8.79 0.02
C TYR A 259 10.44 9.01 1.45
N THR A 260 11.06 10.17 1.71
CA THR A 260 11.74 10.49 2.98
C THR A 260 11.16 11.73 3.66
N TRP A 261 9.89 12.03 3.36
CA TRP A 261 9.23 13.26 3.77
C TRP A 261 9.16 13.38 5.30
N GLN A 262 9.55 14.56 5.81
CA GLN A 262 9.65 14.79 7.25
C GLN A 262 8.32 15.29 7.83
N THR A 263 7.26 14.46 7.84
CA THR A 263 5.91 14.82 8.35
C THR A 263 5.88 15.12 9.85
N ARG A 264 6.93 14.71 10.59
CA ARG A 264 7.09 14.94 12.02
C ARG A 264 8.45 15.56 12.32
N ARG A 265 8.59 16.09 13.53
CA ARG A 265 9.87 16.37 14.18
C ARG A 265 9.96 15.45 15.39
N VAL A 266 11.06 14.72 15.48
CA VAL A 266 11.24 13.69 16.49
C VAL A 266 12.56 13.91 17.22
N ARG A 267 12.58 13.61 18.52
CA ARG A 267 13.81 13.35 19.28
C ARG A 267 13.58 12.15 20.18
N LEU A 268 14.38 11.13 20.03
CA LEU A 268 14.39 9.96 20.90
C LEU A 268 15.08 10.30 22.22
N GLU A 269 14.57 9.75 23.32
CA GLU A 269 15.18 9.85 24.64
C GLU A 269 15.81 8.49 24.97
N GLY A 270 17.14 8.46 25.00
CA GLY A 270 17.93 7.24 25.21
C GLY A 270 19.23 7.26 24.42
N ASP A 271 19.83 6.08 24.28
CA ASP A 271 21.13 5.88 23.64
C ASP A 271 21.21 4.49 22.97
N ARG A 272 22.42 4.10 22.54
CA ARG A 272 22.69 2.79 21.92
C ARG A 272 22.23 1.59 22.75
N ASP A 273 22.19 1.70 24.08
CA ASP A 273 21.80 0.60 24.95
C ASP A 273 20.27 0.49 25.05
N GLY A 274 19.55 1.55 24.69
CA GLY A 274 18.13 1.54 24.37
C GLY A 274 17.42 2.87 24.59
N VAL A 275 16.22 2.94 24.06
CA VAL A 275 15.37 4.14 24.01
C VAL A 275 14.18 3.97 24.94
N THR A 276 13.86 4.97 25.74
CA THR A 276 12.81 4.93 26.78
C THR A 276 11.67 5.91 26.54
N GLY A 277 11.87 6.88 25.65
CA GLY A 277 10.84 7.88 25.37
C GLY A 277 11.10 8.68 24.11
N VAL A 278 10.20 9.64 23.85
CA VAL A 278 10.21 10.43 22.63
C VAL A 278 9.59 11.82 22.84
N VAL A 279 10.15 12.82 22.17
CA VAL A 279 9.48 14.10 21.89
C VAL A 279 8.99 14.04 20.45
N LEU A 280 7.66 14.00 20.26
CA LEU A 280 7.01 13.93 18.95
C LEU A 280 6.19 15.20 18.67
N ALA A 281 6.61 15.96 17.66
CA ALA A 281 5.98 17.21 17.24
C ALA A 281 5.61 17.19 15.74
N ASN A 282 4.82 18.18 15.32
CA ASN A 282 4.46 18.36 13.92
C ASN A 282 5.69 18.70 13.07
N GLY A 283 5.76 18.11 11.87
CA GLY A 283 6.73 18.43 10.84
C GLY A 283 6.01 18.95 9.59
N ASP A 284 6.65 18.82 8.43
CA ASP A 284 6.15 19.42 7.21
C ASP A 284 4.90 18.70 6.69
N ARG A 285 3.85 19.45 6.39
CA ARG A 285 2.61 18.87 5.88
C ARG A 285 2.76 18.57 4.39
N MET A 286 2.35 17.38 3.97
CA MET A 286 2.12 17.08 2.55
C MET A 286 0.63 17.02 2.27
N GLN A 287 0.16 17.98 1.47
CA GLN A 287 -1.21 18.00 0.97
C GLN A 287 -1.39 16.90 -0.11
N PRO A 288 -2.47 16.10 -0.04
CA PRO A 288 -2.68 14.95 -0.93
C PRO A 288 -3.14 15.31 -2.35
N GLN A 289 -3.58 16.53 -2.58
CA GLN A 289 -4.09 16.95 -3.89
C GLN A 289 -2.96 16.94 -4.92
N ASN A 290 -3.20 16.26 -6.04
CA ASN A 290 -2.36 16.32 -7.24
C ASN A 290 -0.87 15.98 -7.00
N ARG A 291 -0.57 14.94 -6.20
CA ARG A 291 0.82 14.46 -5.98
C ARG A 291 1.18 13.25 -6.84
N GLN A 292 0.40 12.93 -7.88
CA GLN A 292 0.63 11.75 -8.71
C GLN A 292 2.02 11.71 -9.36
N LEU A 293 2.61 12.87 -9.70
CA LEU A 293 3.94 12.91 -10.30
C LEU A 293 5.07 12.57 -9.32
N VAL A 294 4.88 12.81 -8.02
CA VAL A 294 5.92 12.58 -6.99
C VAL A 294 5.62 11.37 -6.12
N GLU A 295 4.53 10.66 -6.38
CA GLU A 295 4.12 9.47 -5.64
C GLU A 295 3.77 8.33 -6.62
N PRO A 296 4.73 7.42 -6.85
CA PRO A 296 4.55 6.31 -7.78
C PRO A 296 3.84 5.09 -7.16
N HIS A 297 3.74 5.00 -5.84
CA HIS A 297 3.27 3.80 -5.14
C HIS A 297 1.79 3.89 -4.72
N THR A 298 0.96 4.65 -5.44
CA THR A 298 -0.49 4.69 -5.17
C THR A 298 -1.31 4.86 -6.44
N ALA A 299 -2.48 4.24 -6.46
CA ALA A 299 -3.52 4.60 -7.41
C ALA A 299 -4.15 5.95 -7.02
N TRP A 300 -4.69 6.64 -8.00
CA TRP A 300 -5.33 7.95 -7.84
C TRP A 300 -6.78 7.89 -8.27
N ARG A 301 -7.63 8.70 -7.65
CA ARG A 301 -9.03 8.88 -8.03
C ARG A 301 -9.32 10.34 -8.31
N TYR A 302 -10.05 10.60 -9.38
CA TYR A 302 -10.61 11.91 -9.62
C TYR A 302 -11.59 12.27 -8.50
N SER A 303 -11.54 13.52 -8.05
CA SER A 303 -12.39 14.03 -6.98
C SER A 303 -13.15 15.27 -7.46
N GLU A 304 -14.40 15.07 -7.87
CA GLU A 304 -15.27 16.16 -8.32
C GLU A 304 -15.42 17.28 -7.26
N PRO A 305 -15.63 17.01 -5.95
CA PRO A 305 -15.77 18.08 -4.96
C PRO A 305 -14.51 18.95 -4.84
N GLN A 306 -13.34 18.31 -4.82
CA GLN A 306 -12.05 19.02 -4.76
C GLN A 306 -11.75 19.77 -6.07
N SER A 307 -12.16 19.20 -7.21
CA SER A 307 -11.97 19.83 -8.51
C SER A 307 -12.81 21.11 -8.63
N LYS A 308 -14.07 21.07 -8.19
CA LYS A 308 -14.94 22.26 -8.11
C LYS A 308 -14.34 23.34 -7.21
N LYS A 309 -13.78 22.95 -6.06
CA LYS A 309 -13.12 23.88 -5.13
C LYS A 309 -11.86 24.52 -5.73
N ALA A 310 -11.07 23.76 -6.50
CA ALA A 310 -9.79 24.21 -7.04
C ALA A 310 -9.89 24.87 -8.42
N GLY A 311 -11.04 24.80 -9.11
CA GLY A 311 -11.21 25.31 -10.48
C GLY A 311 -10.43 24.53 -11.55
N ARG A 312 -9.92 23.34 -11.22
CA ARG A 312 -9.14 22.47 -12.11
C ARG A 312 -9.30 21.01 -11.67
N PRO A 313 -9.03 20.01 -12.54
CA PRO A 313 -9.04 18.61 -12.13
C PRO A 313 -8.14 18.35 -10.91
N VAL A 314 -8.71 17.70 -9.89
CA VAL A 314 -8.00 17.28 -8.69
C VAL A 314 -8.11 15.77 -8.53
N TYR A 315 -6.95 15.13 -8.47
CA TYR A 315 -6.77 13.74 -8.09
C TYR A 315 -6.36 13.65 -6.63
N MET A 316 -6.89 12.64 -5.96
CA MET A 316 -6.58 12.28 -4.57
C MET A 316 -6.04 10.85 -4.54
N PRO A 317 -5.18 10.49 -3.57
CA PRO A 317 -4.77 9.11 -3.39
C PRO A 317 -5.99 8.21 -3.15
N ARG A 318 -5.97 7.04 -3.77
CA ARG A 318 -6.94 5.98 -3.50
C ARG A 318 -6.36 5.06 -2.44
N ARG A 319 -6.78 5.29 -1.19
CA ARG A 319 -6.49 4.40 -0.06
C ARG A 319 -7.13 3.02 -0.26
N HIS A 320 -6.55 2.01 0.37
CA HIS A 320 -7.14 0.68 0.45
C HIS A 320 -8.29 0.67 1.44
N ASP A 321 -9.22 -0.25 1.24
CA ASP A 321 -10.42 -0.43 2.06
C ASP A 321 -10.29 -1.79 2.76
N PRO A 322 -10.10 -1.84 4.09
CA PRO A 322 -9.88 -3.09 4.80
C PRO A 322 -11.04 -4.08 4.70
N SER A 323 -12.26 -3.56 4.50
CA SER A 323 -13.46 -4.39 4.29
C SER A 323 -13.49 -5.08 2.92
N ARG A 324 -12.52 -4.79 2.04
CA ARG A 324 -12.49 -5.29 0.67
C ARG A 324 -11.15 -5.90 0.31
N SER A 325 -11.22 -7.12 -0.19
CA SER A 325 -10.10 -7.78 -0.85
C SER A 325 -9.45 -6.92 -1.93
N VAL A 326 -8.12 -6.89 -1.96
CA VAL A 326 -7.34 -6.05 -2.88
C VAL A 326 -7.69 -6.29 -4.35
N TRP A 327 -7.92 -7.55 -4.73
CA TRP A 327 -8.22 -7.90 -6.12
C TRP A 327 -9.51 -7.25 -6.65
N ARG A 328 -10.44 -6.90 -5.77
CA ARG A 328 -11.67 -6.16 -6.13
C ARG A 328 -11.39 -4.72 -6.54
N GLY A 329 -10.21 -4.20 -6.20
CA GLY A 329 -9.73 -2.89 -6.58
C GLY A 329 -8.85 -2.85 -7.84
N LEU A 330 -8.66 -3.99 -8.51
CA LEU A 330 -7.65 -4.18 -9.55
C LEU A 330 -7.76 -3.18 -10.71
N ALA A 331 -8.97 -2.85 -11.17
CA ALA A 331 -9.17 -1.98 -12.34
C ALA A 331 -8.50 -0.60 -12.21
N ALA A 332 -8.47 -0.03 -11.00
CA ALA A 332 -7.82 1.25 -10.73
C ALA A 332 -6.28 1.14 -10.62
N MET A 333 -5.74 -0.08 -10.53
CA MET A 333 -4.31 -0.36 -10.47
C MET A 333 -3.72 -0.65 -11.86
N LEU A 334 -4.52 -1.09 -12.83
CA LEU A 334 -4.04 -1.48 -14.17
C LEU A 334 -3.87 -0.26 -15.09
N PRO A 335 -2.65 0.04 -15.60
CA PRO A 335 -2.43 1.09 -16.59
C PRO A 335 -3.19 0.86 -17.89
N SER A 336 -3.41 -0.40 -18.26
CA SER A 336 -4.20 -0.80 -19.44
C SER A 336 -5.68 -0.41 -19.39
N ILE A 337 -6.17 0.04 -18.23
CA ILE A 337 -7.56 0.48 -18.01
C ILE A 337 -7.59 1.93 -17.49
N SER A 338 -6.67 2.24 -16.58
CA SER A 338 -6.56 3.51 -15.89
C SER A 338 -5.20 4.15 -16.20
N PRO A 339 -4.95 4.55 -17.47
CA PRO A 339 -3.64 5.06 -17.88
C PRO A 339 -3.26 6.31 -17.09
N ARG A 340 -1.97 6.46 -16.82
CA ARG A 340 -1.44 7.66 -16.15
C ARG A 340 -1.21 8.83 -17.09
N ARG A 341 -0.97 8.55 -18.37
CA ARG A 341 -0.72 9.56 -19.39
C ARG A 341 -2.03 10.27 -19.76
N SER A 342 -2.00 11.60 -19.79
CA SER A 342 -3.18 12.39 -20.16
C SER A 342 -3.49 12.21 -21.64
N SER A 343 -4.65 11.63 -21.95
CA SER A 343 -5.15 11.51 -23.32
C SER A 343 -6.11 12.65 -23.65
N GLY A 344 -5.67 13.91 -23.56
CA GLY A 344 -6.30 15.11 -24.15
C GLY A 344 -7.82 15.34 -23.97
N GLY A 345 -8.49 14.62 -23.08
CA GLY A 345 -9.94 14.56 -22.94
C GLY A 345 -10.41 14.71 -21.51
N ASP A 346 -11.62 14.22 -21.20
CA ASP A 346 -12.19 14.29 -19.85
C ASP A 346 -11.27 13.64 -18.81
N PRO A 347 -11.20 14.18 -17.57
CA PRO A 347 -10.37 13.61 -16.53
C PRO A 347 -10.73 12.14 -16.29
N ALA A 348 -9.75 11.25 -16.48
CA ALA A 348 -9.91 9.83 -16.19
C ALA A 348 -10.36 9.62 -14.73
N ARG A 349 -11.31 8.70 -14.51
CA ARG A 349 -11.83 8.43 -13.15
C ARG A 349 -10.73 7.98 -12.19
N PHE A 350 -9.79 7.19 -12.69
CA PHE A 350 -8.65 6.66 -11.94
C PHE A 350 -7.36 6.84 -12.74
N LEU A 351 -6.24 6.93 -12.03
CA LEU A 351 -4.90 6.80 -12.61
C LEU A 351 -4.18 5.67 -11.86
N ALA A 352 -3.54 4.77 -12.60
CA ALA A 352 -2.77 3.67 -12.03
C ALA A 352 -1.57 4.18 -11.19
N PRO A 353 -1.02 3.35 -10.28
CA PRO A 353 0.27 3.59 -9.67
C PRO A 353 1.37 3.83 -10.71
N GLY A 354 2.25 4.79 -10.44
CA GLY A 354 3.40 5.10 -11.31
C GLY A 354 4.33 3.90 -11.47
N VAL A 355 4.50 3.10 -10.42
CA VAL A 355 5.28 1.86 -10.50
C VAL A 355 4.67 0.84 -11.47
N LEU A 356 3.35 0.74 -11.56
CA LEU A 356 2.71 -0.20 -12.49
C LEU A 356 2.75 0.31 -13.93
N GLN A 357 2.68 1.63 -14.13
CA GLN A 357 2.97 2.24 -15.44
C GLN A 357 4.43 1.96 -15.85
N TRP A 358 5.38 2.15 -14.93
CA TRP A 358 6.79 1.83 -15.13
C TRP A 358 7.01 0.38 -15.56
N LEU A 359 6.38 -0.59 -14.87
CA LEU A 359 6.47 -2.00 -15.26
C LEU A 359 5.81 -2.29 -16.61
N SER A 360 4.76 -1.55 -16.99
CA SER A 360 4.19 -1.63 -18.34
C SER A 360 5.21 -1.21 -19.38
N ASP A 361 5.86 -0.07 -19.18
CA ASP A 361 6.84 0.49 -20.12
C ASP A 361 8.05 -0.45 -20.28
N LEU A 362 8.54 -1.04 -19.18
CA LEU A 362 9.63 -2.05 -19.23
C LEU A 362 9.30 -3.30 -20.05
N VAL A 363 8.02 -3.69 -20.10
CA VAL A 363 7.57 -4.89 -20.80
C VAL A 363 7.26 -4.58 -22.26
N GLU A 364 6.76 -3.38 -22.54
CA GLU A 364 6.56 -2.86 -23.90
C GLU A 364 7.89 -2.70 -24.64
N GLU A 365 8.93 -2.24 -23.94
CA GLU A 365 10.29 -2.06 -24.47
C GLU A 365 11.17 -3.33 -24.32
N GLU A 366 10.56 -4.48 -24.01
CA GLU A 366 11.21 -5.81 -23.93
C GLU A 366 12.35 -5.94 -22.91
N TYR A 367 12.49 -5.01 -21.96
CA TYR A 367 13.44 -5.12 -20.85
C TYR A 367 13.02 -6.15 -19.80
N LEU A 368 11.73 -6.43 -19.68
CA LEU A 368 11.18 -7.54 -18.90
C LEU A 368 10.53 -8.59 -19.81
N PRO A 369 10.66 -9.90 -19.50
CA PRO A 369 9.98 -10.95 -20.25
C PRO A 369 8.47 -10.75 -20.29
N SER A 370 7.84 -11.03 -21.44
CA SER A 370 6.40 -10.85 -21.61
C SER A 370 5.53 -11.76 -20.72
N ASP A 371 6.10 -12.85 -20.21
CA ASP A 371 5.48 -13.80 -19.28
C ASP A 371 5.85 -13.54 -17.81
N PHE A 372 6.57 -12.45 -17.51
CA PHE A 372 6.95 -12.09 -16.16
C PHE A 372 5.71 -11.92 -15.27
N VAL A 373 5.76 -12.46 -14.06
CA VAL A 373 4.69 -12.33 -13.07
C VAL A 373 5.26 -11.58 -11.87
N VAL A 374 4.97 -10.29 -11.80
CA VAL A 374 5.30 -9.48 -10.63
C VAL A 374 4.31 -9.80 -9.51
N ARG A 375 4.75 -9.73 -8.26
CA ARG A 375 3.81 -9.69 -7.13
C ARG A 375 3.73 -8.24 -6.70
N PHE A 376 2.55 -7.64 -6.65
CA PHE A 376 2.45 -6.32 -6.03
C PHE A 376 1.97 -6.49 -4.60
N ARG A 377 2.76 -5.94 -3.66
CA ARG A 377 2.43 -5.91 -2.25
C ARG A 377 1.71 -4.61 -1.94
N VAL A 378 0.63 -4.74 -1.21
CA VAL A 378 -0.31 -3.68 -0.90
C VAL A 378 -0.19 -3.34 0.56
N HIS A 379 0.07 -2.08 0.85
CA HIS A 379 0.24 -1.58 2.20
C HIS A 379 -0.69 -0.39 2.45
N GLY A 380 -1.27 -0.32 3.64
CA GLY A 380 -2.09 0.83 4.02
C GLY A 380 -2.40 0.86 5.50
N VAL A 381 -2.97 1.98 5.92
CA VAL A 381 -3.48 2.16 7.27
C VAL A 381 -4.88 2.75 7.18
N GLU A 382 -5.83 2.12 7.84
CA GLU A 382 -7.06 2.78 8.25
C GLU A 382 -6.82 3.45 9.59
N TYR A 383 -7.14 4.75 9.66
CA TYR A 383 -7.10 5.50 10.90
C TYR A 383 -8.49 5.62 11.49
N GLY A 384 -8.54 5.69 12.82
CA GLY A 384 -9.78 5.90 13.57
C GLY A 384 -10.34 7.31 13.43
N ALA A 385 -11.20 7.69 14.39
CA ALA A 385 -11.88 8.97 14.39
C ALA A 385 -10.91 10.15 14.17
N GLN A 386 -11.23 11.04 13.22
CA GLN A 386 -10.43 12.21 12.85
C GLN A 386 -8.99 11.88 12.40
N ASN A 387 -8.73 10.63 12.01
CA ASN A 387 -7.41 10.07 11.76
C ASN A 387 -6.44 10.19 12.96
N ALA A 388 -6.93 10.22 14.20
CA ALA A 388 -6.11 10.49 15.39
C ALA A 388 -5.44 9.25 16.00
N THR A 389 -5.89 8.05 15.61
CA THR A 389 -5.39 6.75 16.08
C THR A 389 -5.27 5.78 14.91
N TYR A 390 -4.47 4.73 15.08
CA TYR A 390 -4.53 3.55 14.19
C TYR A 390 -5.84 2.79 14.44
N ALA A 391 -6.48 2.30 13.38
CA ALA A 391 -7.61 1.39 13.46
C ALA A 391 -7.23 0.01 12.89
N GLU A 392 -6.68 -0.01 11.68
CA GLU A 392 -6.27 -1.25 11.01
C GLU A 392 -5.04 -1.02 10.12
N ILE A 393 -4.16 -2.02 10.06
CA ILE A 393 -3.02 -2.05 9.14
C ILE A 393 -3.32 -3.09 8.07
N LEU A 394 -3.18 -2.69 6.80
CA LEU A 394 -3.38 -3.58 5.66
C LEU A 394 -2.04 -4.05 5.11
N ASP A 395 -1.96 -5.35 4.86
CA ASP A 395 -0.91 -6.02 4.11
C ASP A 395 -1.51 -7.15 3.27
N ASP A 396 -1.30 -7.11 1.96
CA ASP A 396 -1.77 -8.15 1.04
C ASP A 396 -0.83 -8.24 -0.16
N LEU A 397 -0.82 -9.37 -0.84
CA LEU A 397 0.06 -9.66 -1.96
C LEU A 397 -0.73 -10.26 -3.11
N LEU A 398 -0.69 -9.62 -4.28
CA LEU A 398 -1.37 -10.11 -5.47
C LEU A 398 -0.38 -10.44 -6.59
N PRO A 399 -0.37 -11.68 -7.12
CA PRO A 399 0.38 -12.00 -8.32
C PRO A 399 -0.28 -11.34 -9.53
N LEU A 400 0.52 -10.67 -10.36
CA LEU A 400 0.05 -9.94 -11.52
C LEU A 400 0.96 -10.22 -12.72
N PRO A 401 0.51 -11.04 -13.67
CA PRO A 401 1.19 -11.18 -14.96
C PRO A 401 1.30 -9.81 -15.64
N VAL A 402 2.50 -9.47 -16.12
CA VAL A 402 2.74 -8.15 -16.72
C VAL A 402 1.97 -7.90 -18.01
N VAL A 403 1.50 -8.96 -18.67
CA VAL A 403 0.58 -8.87 -19.82
C VAL A 403 -0.72 -8.13 -19.48
N LEU A 404 -1.09 -8.07 -18.20
CA LEU A 404 -2.25 -7.30 -17.71
C LEU A 404 -1.99 -5.80 -17.62
N LEU A 405 -0.72 -5.38 -17.60
CA LEU A 405 -0.32 -3.98 -17.49
C LEU A 405 -0.25 -3.28 -18.85
N ARG A 406 0.04 -4.03 -19.92
CA ARG A 406 0.31 -3.53 -21.28
C ARG A 406 -0.79 -2.60 -21.78
N HIS A 407 -0.44 -1.33 -21.91
CA HIS A 407 -1.37 -0.29 -22.32
C HIS A 407 -1.79 -0.45 -23.78
N GLU A 408 -0.87 -0.84 -24.65
CA GLU A 408 -1.14 -1.06 -26.08
C GLU A 408 -1.94 -2.35 -26.36
N HIS A 409 -1.90 -3.31 -25.42
CA HIS A 409 -2.61 -4.59 -25.52
C HIS A 409 -3.56 -4.85 -24.33
N PRO A 410 -4.59 -4.00 -24.15
CA PRO A 410 -5.38 -3.95 -22.91
C PRO A 410 -6.38 -5.10 -22.74
N ALA A 411 -6.46 -6.05 -23.67
CA ALA A 411 -7.46 -7.12 -23.66
C ALA A 411 -7.38 -7.97 -22.39
N ALA A 412 -6.18 -8.41 -22.00
CA ALA A 412 -6.00 -9.25 -20.81
C ALA A 412 -6.35 -8.48 -19.52
N GLY A 413 -5.90 -7.23 -19.39
CA GLY A 413 -6.26 -6.36 -18.26
C GLY A 413 -7.77 -6.13 -18.17
N ARG A 414 -8.45 -5.83 -19.29
CA ARG A 414 -9.92 -5.71 -19.33
C ARG A 414 -10.63 -6.99 -18.94
N THR A 415 -10.12 -8.15 -19.36
CA THR A 415 -10.65 -9.45 -18.93
C THR A 415 -10.54 -9.63 -17.42
N ALA A 416 -9.39 -9.29 -16.82
CA ALA A 416 -9.21 -9.33 -15.37
C ALA A 416 -10.19 -8.39 -14.63
N ALA A 417 -10.33 -7.14 -15.08
CA ALA A 417 -11.28 -6.21 -14.45
C ALA A 417 -12.74 -6.62 -14.63
N ARG A 418 -13.11 -7.18 -15.80
CA ARG A 418 -14.46 -7.70 -16.02
C ARG A 418 -14.77 -8.89 -15.13
N ALA A 419 -13.80 -9.76 -14.88
CA ALA A 419 -13.95 -10.87 -13.94
C ALA A 419 -14.28 -10.39 -12.51
N VAL A 420 -13.70 -9.26 -12.07
CA VAL A 420 -14.14 -8.61 -10.82
C VAL A 420 -15.61 -8.18 -10.90
N GLY A 421 -16.02 -7.56 -12.00
CA GLY A 421 -17.41 -7.17 -12.24
C GLY A 421 -18.39 -8.36 -12.23
N ASP A 422 -18.00 -9.50 -12.79
CA ASP A 422 -18.79 -10.74 -12.76
C ASP A 422 -19.01 -11.22 -11.31
N ALA A 423 -17.97 -11.14 -10.47
CA ALA A 423 -18.06 -11.49 -9.05
C ALA A 423 -18.93 -10.48 -8.27
N ASP A 424 -18.73 -9.18 -8.46
CA ASP A 424 -19.54 -8.13 -7.81
C ASP A 424 -21.02 -8.26 -8.20
N ALA A 425 -21.33 -8.59 -9.46
CA ALA A 425 -22.70 -8.81 -9.94
C ALA A 425 -23.34 -10.05 -9.28
N ALA A 426 -22.61 -11.16 -9.17
CA ALA A 426 -23.08 -12.36 -8.48
C ALA A 426 -23.29 -12.12 -6.97
N ALA A 427 -22.38 -11.39 -6.32
CA ALA A 427 -22.54 -10.96 -4.93
C ALA A 427 -23.79 -10.08 -4.74
N GLY A 428 -24.07 -9.18 -5.68
CA GLY A 428 -25.31 -8.41 -5.71
C GLY A 428 -26.57 -9.26 -5.87
N CYS A 429 -26.49 -10.42 -6.54
CA CYS A 429 -27.58 -11.39 -6.59
C CYS A 429 -27.81 -12.06 -5.23
N LEU A 430 -26.74 -12.53 -4.56
CA LEU A 430 -26.83 -13.14 -3.22
C LEU A 430 -27.38 -12.17 -2.18
N TRP A 431 -26.94 -10.92 -2.21
CA TRP A 431 -27.43 -9.89 -1.30
C TRP A 431 -28.94 -9.68 -1.46
N ARG A 432 -29.40 -9.54 -2.70
CA ARG A 432 -30.84 -9.37 -2.99
C ARG A 432 -31.65 -10.60 -2.58
N LEU A 433 -31.12 -11.81 -2.76
CA LEU A 433 -31.78 -13.01 -2.27
C LEU A 433 -31.96 -12.97 -0.75
N ALA A 434 -30.89 -12.72 0.00
CA ALA A 434 -30.96 -12.64 1.45
C ALA A 434 -31.93 -11.55 1.95
N GLU A 435 -31.93 -10.37 1.33
CA GLU A 435 -32.91 -9.31 1.63
C GLU A 435 -34.34 -9.74 1.31
N ASN A 436 -34.59 -10.40 0.19
CA ASN A 436 -35.93 -10.88 -0.15
C ASN A 436 -36.42 -11.95 0.84
N LEU A 437 -35.53 -12.84 1.30
CA LEU A 437 -35.86 -13.86 2.31
C LEU A 437 -36.16 -13.22 3.67
N ALA A 438 -35.35 -12.24 4.09
CA ALA A 438 -35.58 -11.48 5.32
C ALA A 438 -36.89 -10.68 5.25
N GLN A 439 -37.16 -10.03 4.12
CA GLN A 439 -38.42 -9.33 3.88
C GLN A 439 -39.61 -10.28 3.86
N ALA A 440 -39.50 -11.47 3.25
CA ALA A 440 -40.55 -12.49 3.31
C ALA A 440 -40.83 -12.94 4.75
N ALA A 441 -39.81 -12.92 5.63
CA ALA A 441 -39.93 -13.23 7.05
C ALA A 441 -40.38 -12.06 7.94
N GLY A 442 -40.53 -10.85 7.40
CA GLY A 442 -41.02 -9.69 8.15
C GLY A 442 -40.07 -8.50 8.27
N ALA A 443 -38.81 -8.61 7.84
CA ALA A 443 -37.82 -7.55 7.96
C ALA A 443 -38.12 -6.34 7.04
N GLU A 444 -37.80 -5.14 7.49
CA GLU A 444 -37.88 -3.94 6.66
C GLU A 444 -36.90 -3.99 5.47
N PRO A 445 -37.17 -3.28 4.36
CA PRO A 445 -36.24 -3.17 3.25
C PRO A 445 -34.87 -2.63 3.69
N GLN A 446 -33.80 -3.11 3.06
CA GLN A 446 -32.40 -2.73 3.38
C GLN A 446 -32.02 -3.08 4.82
N SER A 447 -32.49 -4.23 5.29
CA SER A 447 -32.20 -4.75 6.63
C SER A 447 -30.71 -5.03 6.89
N GLY A 448 -29.91 -5.17 5.83
CA GLY A 448 -28.51 -5.57 5.90
C GLY A 448 -28.31 -7.09 5.87
N ALA A 449 -29.37 -7.87 5.74
CA ALA A 449 -29.35 -9.34 5.75
C ALA A 449 -28.41 -9.93 4.68
N GLY A 450 -28.20 -9.21 3.58
CA GLY A 450 -27.31 -9.63 2.49
C GLY A 450 -25.81 -9.45 2.74
N ALA A 451 -25.39 -8.70 3.76
CA ALA A 451 -23.97 -8.38 3.97
C ALA A 451 -23.13 -9.64 4.22
N ALA A 452 -23.56 -10.48 5.16
CA ALA A 452 -22.86 -11.73 5.50
C ALA A 452 -22.75 -12.70 4.32
N ALA A 453 -23.78 -12.77 3.46
CA ALA A 453 -23.76 -13.60 2.27
C ALA A 453 -22.75 -13.11 1.23
N GLN A 454 -22.66 -11.78 1.05
CA GLN A 454 -21.64 -11.18 0.17
C GLN A 454 -20.23 -11.40 0.68
N GLU A 455 -19.98 -11.14 1.96
CA GLU A 455 -18.66 -11.34 2.58
C GLU A 455 -18.21 -12.79 2.48
N SER A 456 -19.08 -13.74 2.83
CA SER A 456 -18.82 -15.18 2.68
C SER A 456 -18.51 -15.55 1.22
N PHE A 457 -19.19 -14.94 0.26
CA PHE A 457 -18.95 -15.18 -1.16
C PHE A 457 -17.58 -14.66 -1.62
N TYR A 458 -17.22 -13.41 -1.29
CA TYR A 458 -15.91 -12.87 -1.63
C TYR A 458 -14.78 -13.66 -0.96
N ALA A 459 -14.94 -14.04 0.31
CA ALA A 459 -13.97 -14.87 1.03
C ALA A 459 -13.71 -16.20 0.30
N ARG A 460 -14.76 -16.85 -0.23
CA ARG A 460 -14.61 -18.08 -1.03
C ARG A 460 -14.02 -17.85 -2.42
N LEU A 461 -14.04 -16.62 -2.93
CA LEU A 461 -13.44 -16.24 -4.21
C LEU A 461 -12.00 -15.74 -4.11
N GLU A 462 -11.47 -15.50 -2.90
CA GLU A 462 -10.08 -15.05 -2.69
C GLU A 462 -9.07 -15.90 -3.46
N HIS A 463 -8.95 -17.17 -3.11
CA HIS A 463 -7.97 -18.05 -3.73
C HIS A 463 -8.29 -18.32 -5.21
N PRO A 464 -9.55 -18.63 -5.60
CA PRO A 464 -9.89 -18.83 -7.01
C PRO A 464 -9.54 -17.66 -7.92
N TYR A 465 -9.82 -16.41 -7.51
CA TYR A 465 -9.52 -15.24 -8.33
C TYR A 465 -8.01 -15.08 -8.52
N ARG A 466 -7.23 -15.20 -7.43
CA ARG A 466 -5.77 -15.05 -7.47
C ARG A 466 -5.11 -16.12 -8.36
N SER A 467 -5.57 -17.36 -8.25
CA SER A 467 -5.09 -18.46 -9.10
C SER A 467 -5.46 -18.25 -10.56
N TRP A 468 -6.69 -17.82 -10.84
CA TRP A 468 -7.14 -17.53 -12.20
C TRP A 468 -6.37 -16.35 -12.82
N LEU A 469 -6.19 -15.27 -12.06
CA LEU A 469 -5.46 -14.07 -12.48
C LEU A 469 -4.02 -14.39 -12.87
N ALA A 470 -3.31 -15.20 -12.06
CA ALA A 470 -1.95 -15.63 -12.33
C ALA A 470 -1.81 -16.49 -13.60
N GLY A 471 -2.91 -17.09 -14.05
CA GLY A 471 -3.00 -17.89 -15.28
C GLY A 471 -3.24 -17.06 -16.56
N LEU A 472 -3.53 -15.76 -16.45
CA LEU A 472 -3.65 -14.86 -17.60
C LEU A 472 -2.26 -14.50 -18.13
N ARG A 473 -1.66 -15.42 -18.88
CA ARG A 473 -0.32 -15.32 -19.47
C ARG A 473 -0.38 -15.13 -21.00
N PRO A 474 0.74 -14.75 -21.65
CA PRO A 474 0.80 -14.69 -23.11
C PRO A 474 0.28 -15.99 -23.76
N GLY A 475 -0.53 -15.86 -24.80
CA GLY A 475 -1.14 -16.99 -25.52
C GLY A 475 -2.39 -17.61 -24.87
N ARG A 476 -2.79 -17.19 -23.66
CA ARG A 476 -4.03 -17.66 -23.03
C ARG A 476 -5.26 -17.17 -23.82
N ASP A 477 -6.16 -18.09 -24.18
CA ASP A 477 -7.47 -17.72 -24.72
C ASP A 477 -8.29 -17.00 -23.65
N LEU A 478 -8.54 -15.71 -23.88
CA LEU A 478 -9.25 -14.85 -22.94
C LEU A 478 -10.76 -15.17 -22.86
N VAL A 479 -11.37 -15.70 -23.93
CA VAL A 479 -12.78 -16.09 -23.93
C VAL A 479 -12.96 -17.37 -23.11
N GLU A 480 -12.07 -18.34 -23.30
CA GLU A 480 -12.04 -19.55 -22.47
C GLU A 480 -11.79 -19.18 -20.99
N ALA A 481 -10.83 -18.28 -20.72
CA ALA A 481 -10.53 -17.80 -19.38
C ALA A 481 -11.72 -17.10 -18.71
N SER A 482 -12.43 -16.21 -19.41
CA SER A 482 -13.65 -15.57 -18.90
C SER A 482 -14.76 -16.58 -18.64
N THR A 483 -14.93 -17.56 -19.52
CA THR A 483 -15.95 -18.61 -19.35
C THR A 483 -15.65 -19.48 -18.13
N ALA A 484 -14.40 -19.90 -17.96
CA ALA A 484 -13.94 -20.66 -16.80
C ALA A 484 -14.11 -19.87 -15.49
N TRP A 485 -13.85 -18.56 -15.53
CA TRP A 485 -14.10 -17.69 -14.38
C TRP A 485 -15.58 -17.64 -14.00
N GLN A 486 -16.48 -17.36 -14.95
CA GLN A 486 -17.91 -17.29 -14.64
C GLN A 486 -18.46 -18.63 -14.13
N ARG A 487 -17.95 -19.77 -14.62
CA ARG A 487 -18.28 -21.10 -14.07
C ARG A 487 -17.85 -21.22 -12.61
N THR A 488 -16.67 -20.73 -12.28
CA THR A 488 -16.14 -20.70 -10.90
C THR A 488 -17.02 -19.83 -10.01
N VAL A 489 -17.31 -18.59 -10.42
CA VAL A 489 -18.20 -17.65 -9.72
C VAL A 489 -19.57 -18.29 -9.46
N ARG A 490 -20.18 -18.92 -10.47
CA ARG A 490 -21.45 -19.62 -10.34
C ARG A 490 -21.36 -20.77 -9.33
N THR A 491 -20.35 -21.63 -9.46
CA THR A 491 -20.19 -22.82 -8.61
C THR A 491 -19.96 -22.43 -7.15
N THR A 492 -19.26 -21.33 -6.88
CA THR A 492 -19.08 -20.78 -5.53
C THR A 492 -20.37 -20.16 -4.97
N CYS A 493 -21.22 -19.59 -5.85
CA CYS A 493 -22.42 -18.87 -5.49
C CYS A 493 -23.57 -19.81 -5.06
N LEU A 494 -23.74 -20.95 -5.75
CA LEU A 494 -24.87 -21.86 -5.53
C LEU A 494 -24.95 -22.43 -4.10
N PRO A 495 -23.86 -22.92 -3.46
CA PRO A 495 -23.95 -23.41 -2.09
C PRO A 495 -24.37 -22.35 -1.07
N ILE A 496 -24.04 -21.07 -1.31
CA ILE A 496 -24.46 -19.97 -0.43
C ILE A 496 -25.96 -19.71 -0.63
N LYS A 497 -26.43 -19.70 -1.89
CA LYS A 497 -27.85 -19.61 -2.22
C LYS A 497 -28.64 -20.72 -1.51
N ASP A 498 -28.18 -21.97 -1.60
CA ASP A 498 -28.86 -23.11 -0.99
C ASP A 498 -28.88 -23.03 0.54
N ALA A 499 -27.79 -22.55 1.16
CA ALA A 499 -27.74 -22.32 2.60
C ALA A 499 -28.71 -21.21 3.06
N LEU A 500 -28.81 -20.12 2.31
CA LEU A 500 -29.77 -19.03 2.58
C LEU A 500 -31.22 -19.51 2.52
N ILE A 501 -31.56 -20.30 1.48
CA ILE A 501 -32.90 -20.85 1.31
C ILE A 501 -33.23 -21.86 2.42
N THR A 502 -32.30 -22.76 2.73
CA THR A 502 -32.48 -23.77 3.79
C THR A 502 -32.62 -23.13 5.16
N GLY A 503 -31.88 -22.04 5.41
CA GLY A 503 -31.95 -21.26 6.65
C GLY A 503 -33.11 -20.28 6.74
N ALA A 504 -33.96 -20.17 5.70
CA ALA A 504 -35.07 -19.23 5.70
C ALA A 504 -36.15 -19.63 6.73
N ALA A 505 -36.65 -18.64 7.48
CA ALA A 505 -37.72 -18.86 8.46
C ALA A 505 -38.98 -19.44 7.80
N THR A 506 -39.75 -20.27 8.52
CA THR A 506 -40.99 -20.87 8.01
C THR A 506 -41.98 -19.83 7.46
N ALA A 507 -42.05 -18.64 8.09
CA ALA A 507 -42.87 -17.54 7.62
C ALA A 507 -42.51 -17.04 6.21
N ALA A 508 -41.23 -17.12 5.82
CA ALA A 508 -40.76 -16.70 4.50
C ALA A 508 -41.28 -17.60 3.37
N TRP A 509 -41.63 -18.86 3.66
CA TRP A 509 -42.17 -19.80 2.68
C TRP A 509 -43.59 -19.45 2.27
N THR A 510 -44.42 -19.01 3.21
CA THR A 510 -45.73 -18.40 2.91
C THR A 510 -45.55 -17.02 2.29
N GLY A 511 -44.62 -16.24 2.87
CA GLY A 511 -44.25 -14.90 2.43
C GLY A 511 -45.26 -13.82 2.78
N ARG A 512 -45.02 -12.61 2.29
CA ARG A 512 -45.87 -11.43 2.54
C ARG A 512 -45.89 -10.47 1.35
N GLN A 513 -46.83 -9.54 1.35
CA GLN A 513 -46.86 -8.43 0.41
C GLN A 513 -45.86 -7.35 0.84
N VAL A 514 -44.88 -7.06 -0.02
CA VAL A 514 -43.93 -5.97 0.14
C VAL A 514 -44.03 -5.10 -1.10
N ASN A 515 -44.32 -3.80 -0.95
CA ASN A 515 -44.53 -2.87 -2.06
C ASN A 515 -45.51 -3.40 -3.14
N GLN A 516 -46.66 -3.93 -2.72
CA GLN A 516 -47.69 -4.52 -3.58
C GLN A 516 -47.26 -5.76 -4.39
N ARG A 517 -46.13 -6.37 -4.02
CA ARG A 517 -45.63 -7.61 -4.61
C ARG A 517 -45.54 -8.71 -3.56
N LEU A 518 -46.01 -9.91 -3.89
CA LEU A 518 -45.77 -11.09 -3.06
C LEU A 518 -44.27 -11.42 -3.08
N VAL A 519 -43.66 -11.48 -1.90
CA VAL A 519 -42.27 -11.92 -1.71
C VAL A 519 -42.30 -13.16 -0.80
N ASN A 520 -41.82 -14.28 -1.33
CA ASN A 520 -41.67 -15.56 -0.65
C ASN A 520 -40.44 -16.30 -1.17
N VAL A 521 -40.06 -17.42 -0.52
CA VAL A 521 -38.86 -18.19 -0.86
C VAL A 521 -38.84 -18.64 -2.34
N PRO A 522 -39.88 -19.30 -2.90
CA PRO A 522 -39.85 -19.75 -4.29
C PRO A 522 -39.68 -18.61 -5.31
N LEU A 523 -40.38 -17.49 -5.12
CA LEU A 523 -40.27 -16.34 -6.02
C LEU A 523 -38.89 -15.68 -5.91
N ALA A 524 -38.36 -15.53 -4.70
CA ALA A 524 -37.03 -14.99 -4.47
C ALA A 524 -35.94 -15.84 -5.14
N GLU A 525 -36.06 -17.17 -5.08
CA GLU A 525 -35.16 -18.08 -5.79
C GLU A 525 -35.25 -17.93 -7.32
N VAL A 526 -36.45 -17.82 -7.89
CA VAL A 526 -36.63 -17.58 -9.33
C VAL A 526 -35.94 -16.28 -9.76
N TRP A 527 -36.16 -15.19 -9.02
CA TRP A 527 -35.53 -13.90 -9.32
C TRP A 527 -34.01 -13.95 -9.18
N PHE A 528 -33.51 -14.67 -8.19
CA PHE A 528 -32.07 -14.91 -8.04
C PHE A 528 -31.50 -15.65 -9.25
N ASN A 529 -32.12 -16.75 -9.66
CA ASN A 529 -31.63 -17.56 -10.79
C ASN A 529 -31.65 -16.79 -12.11
N ASP A 530 -32.68 -15.98 -12.35
CA ASP A 530 -32.77 -15.10 -13.51
C ASP A 530 -31.69 -14.01 -13.51
N ALA A 531 -31.52 -13.34 -12.36
CA ALA A 531 -30.48 -12.32 -12.19
C ALA A 531 -29.07 -12.91 -12.34
N LEU A 532 -28.82 -14.12 -11.82
CA LEU A 532 -27.53 -14.79 -11.93
C LEU A 532 -27.23 -15.22 -13.37
N ARG A 533 -28.24 -15.66 -14.14
CA ARG A 533 -28.09 -15.94 -15.58
C ARG A 533 -27.70 -14.70 -16.36
N THR A 534 -28.33 -13.57 -16.05
CA THR A 534 -28.01 -12.28 -16.67
C THR A 534 -26.62 -11.80 -16.29
N ALA A 535 -26.20 -11.99 -15.03
CA ALA A 535 -24.88 -11.60 -14.54
C ALA A 535 -23.74 -12.45 -15.14
N LEU A 536 -23.98 -13.76 -15.38
CA LEU A 536 -22.96 -14.73 -15.79
C LEU A 536 -23.32 -15.42 -17.12
N PRO A 537 -23.45 -14.67 -18.24
CA PRO A 537 -24.01 -15.19 -19.48
C PRO A 537 -23.16 -16.29 -20.14
N LEU A 538 -21.83 -16.27 -19.98
CA LEU A 538 -20.91 -17.20 -20.66
C LEU A 538 -21.06 -18.66 -20.19
N VAL A 539 -21.68 -18.87 -19.02
CA VAL A 539 -21.94 -20.22 -18.50
C VAL A 539 -23.16 -20.85 -19.17
N TYR A 540 -24.03 -20.04 -19.79
CA TYR A 540 -25.33 -20.48 -20.33
C TYR A 540 -25.38 -20.48 -21.85
N THR A 541 -24.43 -19.84 -22.52
CA THR A 541 -24.24 -19.98 -23.97
C THR A 541 -23.45 -21.25 -24.27
N SER A 542 -24.06 -22.20 -24.98
CA SER A 542 -23.30 -23.29 -25.60
C SER A 542 -22.32 -22.68 -26.61
N VAL A 543 -21.04 -22.95 -26.43
CA VAL A 543 -20.05 -22.70 -27.50
C VAL A 543 -20.47 -23.62 -28.65
N ASN A 544 -21.09 -23.07 -29.68
CA ASN A 544 -21.27 -23.80 -30.94
C ASN A 544 -19.88 -24.08 -31.50
N THR A 545 -19.33 -25.24 -31.21
CA THR A 545 -18.22 -25.80 -31.97
C THR A 545 -18.68 -25.93 -33.43
N PRO A 546 -17.92 -25.42 -34.42
CA PRO A 546 -18.25 -25.54 -35.84
C PRO A 546 -17.99 -26.96 -36.33
N ALA A 547 -18.76 -27.93 -35.82
CA ALA A 547 -18.76 -29.31 -36.28
C ALA A 547 -20.17 -29.82 -36.66
N GLU A 548 -21.23 -29.05 -36.39
CA GLU A 548 -22.61 -29.45 -36.68
C GLU A 548 -23.28 -28.67 -37.83
N ALA A 549 -22.51 -27.92 -38.62
CA ALA A 549 -22.99 -27.29 -39.86
C ALA A 549 -22.75 -28.14 -41.12
N MET A 550 -22.40 -29.42 -40.97
CA MET A 550 -22.33 -30.41 -42.05
C MET A 550 -23.08 -31.67 -41.64
N LYS A 551 -24.41 -31.59 -41.63
CA LYS A 551 -25.30 -32.73 -41.89
C LYS A 551 -26.50 -32.27 -42.68
#